data_AF-A0A497GTC5-F1
#
_entry.id   AF-A0A497GTC5-F1
#
_cell.length_a   1.000
_cell.length_b   1.000
_cell.length_c   1.000
_cell.angle_alpha   90.00
_cell.angle_beta   90.00
_cell.angle_gamma   90.00
#
_symmetry.space_group_name_H-M   'P 1'
#
loop_
_entity.id
_entity.type
_entity.pdbx_description
1 polymer ?
#
loop_
_entity_poly.entity_id
_entity_poly.type
_entity_poly.pdbx_seq_one_letter_code
_entity_poly.pdbx_strand_id
1 'polypeptide(L)'
;MPNMCRPDCPYFRCLKKTLAFKTTSGRLLKPREYRRGSRRAIAWCLWANDLCQGPRCQYASCVKHAMKPDGTCGLELLEKASRVRSIEEEALALEHEYSRIRDKLKKIGISEIDL
;
A
#
# COMPACT_ATOMS: atom_id res chain seq x y z
N MET A 1 -7.67 -13.07 -7.92
CA MET A 1 -6.36 -13.58 -7.48
C MET A 1 -5.61 -12.44 -6.80
N PRO A 2 -4.97 -12.63 -5.63
CA PRO A 2 -4.25 -11.55 -4.97
C PRO A 2 -3.07 -11.08 -5.83
N ASN A 3 -2.99 -9.78 -6.06
CA ASN A 3 -1.91 -9.17 -6.84
C ASN A 3 -0.59 -9.26 -6.05
N MET A 4 0.37 -10.07 -6.51
CA MET A 4 1.68 -10.18 -5.85
C MET A 4 2.53 -8.92 -6.10
N CYS A 5 3.29 -8.47 -5.11
CA CYS A 5 4.27 -7.42 -5.34
C CYS A 5 5.38 -7.93 -6.27
N ARG A 6 5.73 -7.12 -7.28
CA ARG A 6 6.74 -7.46 -8.28
C ARG A 6 7.85 -6.40 -8.35
N PRO A 7 9.10 -6.76 -8.73
CA PRO A 7 10.21 -5.81 -8.83
C PRO A 7 10.00 -4.66 -9.83
N ASP A 8 9.18 -4.88 -10.86
CA ASP A 8 8.82 -3.90 -11.89
C ASP A 8 7.77 -2.89 -11.42
N CYS A 9 7.13 -3.12 -10.28
CA CYS A 9 6.19 -2.17 -9.70
C CYS A 9 6.88 -0.81 -9.44
N PRO A 10 6.26 0.34 -9.78
CA PRO A 10 6.82 1.66 -9.53
C PRO A 10 7.15 1.93 -8.06
N TYR A 11 6.40 1.32 -7.15
CA TYR A 11 6.53 1.46 -5.70
C TYR A 11 7.49 0.45 -5.06
N PHE A 12 7.94 -0.58 -5.79
CA PHE A 12 8.90 -1.54 -5.26
C PHE A 12 10.29 -0.90 -5.15
N ARG A 13 10.95 -1.09 -4.02
CA ARG A 13 12.30 -0.60 -3.73
C ARG A 13 13.11 -1.69 -3.04
N CYS A 14 14.39 -1.70 -3.35
CA CYS A 14 15.39 -2.47 -2.62
C CYS A 14 16.09 -1.51 -1.64
N LEU A 15 16.04 -1.80 -0.34
CA LEU A 15 16.68 -0.98 0.68
C LEU A 15 18.20 -0.93 0.52
N LYS A 16 18.80 -2.02 0.01
CA LYS A 16 20.23 -2.10 -0.32
C LYS A 16 20.61 -1.35 -1.61
N LYS A 17 19.64 -0.80 -2.35
CA LYS A 17 19.85 -0.06 -3.61
C LYS A 17 20.58 -0.84 -4.70
N THR A 18 20.49 -2.17 -4.67
CA THR A 18 21.20 -3.07 -5.62
C THR A 18 20.30 -3.61 -6.74
N LEU A 19 19.02 -3.21 -6.77
CA LEU A 19 18.08 -3.60 -7.82
C LEU A 19 18.41 -2.88 -9.13
N ALA A 20 18.68 -3.66 -10.16
CA ALA A 20 18.83 -3.22 -11.55
C ALA A 20 17.95 -4.07 -12.47
N PHE A 21 17.84 -3.70 -13.74
CA PHE A 21 17.17 -4.49 -14.77
C PHE A 21 18.16 -4.80 -15.89
N LYS A 22 18.39 -6.09 -16.14
CA LYS A 22 19.33 -6.57 -17.17
C LYS A 22 18.58 -6.82 -18.47
N THR A 23 18.96 -6.15 -19.55
CA THR A 23 18.40 -6.38 -20.88
C THR A 23 18.94 -7.68 -21.49
N THR A 24 18.29 -8.17 -22.55
CA THR A 24 18.80 -9.31 -23.34
C THR A 24 20.20 -9.05 -23.91
N SER A 25 20.55 -7.79 -24.20
CA SER A 25 21.88 -7.38 -24.64
C SER A 25 22.92 -7.26 -23.51
N GLY A 26 22.56 -7.58 -22.26
CA GLY A 26 23.46 -7.52 -21.10
C GLY A 26 23.62 -6.14 -20.46
N ARG A 27 22.96 -5.11 -20.99
CA ARG A 27 22.97 -3.76 -20.38
C ARG A 27 22.18 -3.75 -19.08
N LEU A 28 22.76 -3.13 -18.04
CA LEU A 28 22.10 -2.88 -16.77
C LEU A 28 21.40 -1.52 -16.78
N LEU A 29 20.13 -1.52 -16.43
CA LEU A 29 19.30 -0.32 -16.34
C LEU A 29 18.92 -0.07 -14.89
N LYS A 30 18.99 1.19 -14.46
CA LYS A 30 18.43 1.58 -13.16
C LYS A 30 16.91 1.48 -13.20
N PRO A 31 16.22 1.28 -12.06
CA PRO A 31 14.75 1.19 -12.02
C PRO A 31 14.01 2.37 -12.67
N ARG A 32 14.59 3.59 -12.61
CA ARG A 32 14.03 4.77 -13.28
C ARG A 32 14.14 4.70 -14.80
N GLU A 33 15.23 4.18 -15.33
CA GLU A 33 15.46 4.02 -16.77
C GLU A 33 14.60 2.89 -17.35
N TYR A 34 14.51 1.76 -16.64
CA TYR A 34 13.64 0.63 -17.01
C TYR A 34 12.19 1.08 -17.26
N ARG A 35 11.63 1.87 -16.33
CA ARG A 35 10.28 2.42 -16.43
C ARG A 35 10.05 3.35 -17.63
N ARG A 36 11.10 3.94 -18.21
CA ARG A 36 10.97 4.89 -19.33
C ARG A 36 10.83 4.22 -20.70
N GLY A 37 11.17 2.94 -20.87
CA GLY A 37 11.00 2.34 -22.20
C GLY A 37 11.58 0.95 -22.48
N SER A 38 12.21 0.28 -21.51
CA SER A 38 12.76 -1.07 -21.77
C SER A 38 11.81 -2.16 -21.26
N ARG A 39 10.93 -2.66 -22.13
CA ARG A 39 9.97 -3.74 -21.76
C ARG A 39 10.57 -5.15 -21.73
N ARG A 40 11.81 -5.33 -22.17
CA ARG A 40 12.51 -6.63 -22.25
C ARG A 40 13.76 -6.65 -21.37
N ALA A 41 13.57 -6.47 -20.06
CA ALA A 41 14.65 -6.59 -19.10
C ALA A 41 14.17 -7.37 -17.87
N ILE A 42 15.10 -8.15 -17.30
CA ILE A 42 14.85 -9.03 -16.15
C ILE A 42 15.38 -8.33 -14.90
N ALA A 43 14.65 -8.40 -13.79
CA ALA A 43 15.09 -7.82 -12.53
C ALA A 43 16.33 -8.57 -12.00
N TRP A 44 17.40 -7.83 -11.75
CA TRP A 44 18.72 -8.32 -11.37
C TRP A 44 19.17 -7.70 -10.05
N CYS A 45 19.80 -8.49 -9.19
CA CYS A 45 20.41 -8.05 -7.94
C CYS A 45 21.92 -7.89 -8.15
N LEU A 46 22.42 -6.66 -8.12
CA LEU A 46 23.85 -6.39 -8.27
C LEU A 46 24.71 -6.87 -7.09
N TRP A 47 24.10 -7.11 -5.93
CA TRP A 47 24.84 -7.57 -4.75
C TRP A 47 25.06 -9.08 -4.74
N ALA A 48 24.01 -9.86 -4.99
CA ALA A 48 24.11 -11.32 -5.10
C ALA A 48 24.58 -11.77 -6.49
N ASN A 49 24.60 -10.84 -7.46
CA ASN A 49 24.83 -11.08 -8.87
C ASN A 49 23.92 -12.19 -9.45
N ASP A 50 22.65 -12.15 -9.08
CA ASP A 50 21.63 -13.14 -9.43
C ASP A 50 20.27 -12.47 -9.67
N LEU A 51 19.28 -13.23 -10.10
CA LEU A 51 17.90 -12.81 -10.30
C LEU A 51 17.30 -12.21 -9.02
N CYS A 52 16.52 -11.15 -9.18
CA CYS A 52 15.83 -10.54 -8.05
C CYS A 52 14.71 -11.48 -7.53
N GLN A 53 14.77 -11.83 -6.25
CA GLN A 53 13.77 -12.66 -5.57
C GLN A 53 12.42 -11.95 -5.32
N GLY A 54 12.32 -10.66 -5.66
CA GLY A 54 11.10 -9.87 -5.47
C GLY A 54 10.69 -9.76 -4.00
N PRO A 55 9.41 -10.04 -3.64
CA PRO A 55 8.89 -9.81 -2.29
C PRO A 55 9.50 -10.73 -1.23
N ARG A 56 10.07 -11.86 -1.62
CA ARG A 56 10.74 -12.79 -0.68
C ARG A 56 12.10 -12.27 -0.18
N CYS A 57 12.66 -11.25 -0.81
CA CYS A 57 13.95 -10.70 -0.41
C CYS A 57 13.79 -9.89 0.89
N GLN A 58 14.67 -10.11 1.87
CA GLN A 58 14.71 -9.35 3.13
C GLN A 58 14.83 -7.82 2.92
N TYR A 59 15.43 -7.39 1.81
CA TYR A 59 15.58 -5.98 1.47
C TYR A 59 14.46 -5.42 0.59
N ALA A 60 13.43 -6.21 0.29
CA ALA A 60 12.27 -5.76 -0.47
C ALA A 60 11.41 -4.83 0.39
N SER A 61 11.03 -3.69 -0.19
CA SER A 61 10.18 -2.71 0.47
C SER A 61 9.24 -2.06 -0.53
N CYS A 62 8.04 -1.69 -0.08
CA CYS A 62 7.08 -0.91 -0.84
C CYS A 62 7.03 0.51 -0.30
N VAL A 63 7.22 1.51 -1.16
CA VAL A 63 7.18 2.93 -0.77
C VAL A 63 5.82 3.32 -0.20
N LYS A 64 4.74 2.66 -0.64
CA LYS A 64 3.37 2.87 -0.12
C LYS A 64 3.05 2.02 1.11
N HIS A 65 4.02 1.26 1.64
CA HIS A 65 3.84 0.33 2.76
C HIS A 65 2.68 -0.68 2.58
N ALA A 66 2.31 -0.96 1.32
CA ALA A 66 1.20 -1.83 0.98
C ALA A 66 1.59 -3.31 0.82
N MET A 67 2.87 -3.64 0.91
CA MET A 67 3.35 -5.03 0.76
C MET A 67 3.20 -5.77 2.07
N LYS A 68 2.40 -6.85 2.07
CA LYS A 68 2.21 -7.71 3.24
C LYS A 68 3.40 -8.66 3.43
N PRO A 69 3.56 -9.25 4.63
CA PRO A 69 4.61 -10.26 4.89
C PRO A 69 4.57 -11.45 3.92
N ASP A 70 3.38 -11.83 3.46
CA ASP A 70 3.20 -12.91 2.46
C ASP A 70 3.66 -12.52 1.04
N GLY A 71 4.03 -11.26 0.82
CA GLY A 71 4.44 -10.71 -0.47
C GLY A 71 3.29 -10.22 -1.36
N THR A 72 2.06 -10.27 -0.86
CA THR A 72 0.86 -9.78 -1.55
C THR A 72 0.74 -8.25 -1.43
N CYS A 73 0.17 -7.63 -2.47
CA CYS A 73 -0.05 -6.19 -2.53
C CYS A 73 -1.42 -5.83 -1.95
N GLY A 74 -1.44 -5.06 -0.87
CA GLY A 74 -2.64 -4.51 -0.21
C GLY A 74 -3.05 -3.13 -0.70
N LEU A 75 -2.56 -2.67 -1.86
CA LEU A 75 -2.76 -1.29 -2.31
C LEU A 75 -4.26 -0.95 -2.50
N GLU A 76 -5.05 -1.89 -3.02
CA GLU A 76 -6.50 -1.73 -3.20
C GLU A 76 -7.26 -1.59 -1.88
N LEU A 77 -6.77 -2.21 -0.80
CA LEU A 77 -7.35 -2.06 0.54
C LEU A 77 -7.04 -0.68 1.11
N LEU A 78 -5.83 -0.17 0.87
CA LEU A 78 -5.44 1.19 1.24
C LEU A 78 -6.29 2.25 0.54
N GLU A 79 -6.53 2.11 -0.77
CA GLU A 79 -7.36 3.04 -1.54
C GLU A 79 -8.84 3.01 -1.13
N LYS A 80 -9.33 1.89 -0.59
CA LYS A 80 -10.67 1.78 -0.01
C LYS A 80 -10.73 2.36 1.40
N ALA A 81 -9.72 2.12 2.23
CA ALA A 81 -9.64 2.67 3.59
C ALA A 81 -9.54 4.21 3.59
N SER A 82 -8.83 4.81 2.64
CA SER A 82 -8.76 6.27 2.50
C SER A 82 -10.08 6.93 2.08
N ARG A 83 -11.10 6.15 1.71
CA ARG A 83 -12.46 6.65 1.41
C ARG A 83 -13.39 6.57 2.62
N VAL A 84 -12.95 5.98 3.73
CA VAL A 84 -13.67 6.03 5.00
C VAL A 84 -13.43 7.41 5.60
N ARG A 85 -14.49 8.07 6.08
CA ARG A 85 -14.42 9.39 6.72
C ARG A 85 -13.40 9.38 7.86
N SER A 86 -12.81 10.55 8.16
CA SER A 86 -11.98 10.68 9.36
C SER A 86 -12.79 10.27 10.59
N ILE A 87 -12.14 9.66 11.60
CA ILE A 87 -12.76 9.35 12.89
C ILE A 87 -13.41 10.62 13.48
N GLU A 88 -12.76 11.78 13.30
CA GLU A 88 -13.27 13.08 13.73
C GLU A 88 -14.56 13.46 12.99
N GLU A 89 -14.61 13.24 11.69
CA GLU A 89 -15.77 13.57 10.85
C GLU A 89 -16.96 12.64 11.14
N GLU A 90 -16.68 11.37 11.44
CA GLU A 90 -17.69 10.38 11.84
C GLU A 90 -18.23 10.67 13.24
N ALA A 91 -17.38 11.02 14.20
CA ALA A 91 -17.79 11.43 15.54
C ALA A 91 -18.67 12.68 15.51
N LEU A 92 -18.30 13.69 14.72
CA LEU A 92 -19.06 14.94 14.60
C LEU A 92 -20.43 14.70 13.93
N ALA A 93 -20.50 13.76 12.98
CA ALA A 93 -21.77 13.34 12.40
C ALA A 93 -22.67 12.63 13.44
N LEU A 94 -22.11 11.73 14.25
CA LEU A 94 -22.83 11.04 15.33
C LEU A 94 -23.33 12.00 16.40
N GLU A 95 -22.51 12.96 16.84
CA GLU A 95 -22.92 14.02 17.78
C GLU A 95 -24.07 14.86 17.23
N HIS A 96 -24.02 15.19 15.94
CA HIS A 96 -25.08 15.95 15.30
C HIS A 96 -26.39 15.16 15.17
N GLU A 97 -26.31 13.86 14.86
CA GLU A 97 -27.47 12.97 14.90
C GLU A 97 -28.05 12.86 16.32
N TYR A 98 -27.18 12.68 17.33
CA TYR A 98 -27.58 12.62 18.74
C TYR A 98 -28.29 13.90 19.18
N SER A 99 -27.77 15.08 18.80
CA SER A 99 -28.36 16.38 19.10
C SER A 99 -29.80 16.50 18.59
N ARG A 100 -30.07 15.99 17.37
CA ARG A 100 -31.42 16.03 16.76
C ARG A 100 -32.44 15.16 17.49
N ILE A 101 -32.00 14.07 18.11
CA ILE A 101 -32.88 13.12 18.81
C ILE A 101 -32.90 13.30 20.33
N ARG A 102 -31.96 14.08 20.89
CA ARG A 102 -31.76 14.28 22.33
C ARG A 102 -33.04 14.69 23.05
N ASP A 103 -33.78 15.65 22.51
CA ASP A 103 -34.97 16.18 23.17
C ASP A 103 -36.14 15.18 23.12
N LYS A 104 -36.16 14.29 22.11
CA LYS A 104 -37.12 13.19 22.02
C LYS A 104 -36.77 12.08 23.02
N LEU A 105 -35.49 11.73 23.16
CA LEU A 105 -35.00 10.74 24.12
C LEU A 105 -35.29 11.15 25.57
N LYS A 106 -35.04 12.42 25.91
CA LYS A 106 -35.40 12.98 27.23
C LYS A 106 -36.88 12.86 27.54
N LYS A 107 -37.74 13.05 26.54
CA LYS A 107 -39.20 12.92 26.68
C LYS A 107 -39.66 11.49 26.96
N ILE A 108 -38.88 10.50 26.55
CA ILE A 108 -39.15 9.07 26.74
C ILE A 108 -38.50 8.55 28.04
N GLY A 109 -37.75 9.41 28.77
CA GLY A 109 -37.12 9.08 30.05
C GLY A 109 -35.73 8.44 29.92
N ILE A 110 -35.13 8.45 28.72
CA ILE A 110 -33.79 7.93 28.47
C ILE A 110 -32.83 9.13 28.45
N SER A 111 -32.07 9.31 29.53
CA SER A 111 -31.18 10.45 29.73
C SER A 111 -29.74 10.21 29.28
N GLU A 112 -29.28 8.95 29.31
CA GLU A 112 -27.94 8.53 28.89
C GLU A 112 -28.07 7.24 28.08
N ILE A 113 -27.45 7.21 26.91
CA ILE A 113 -27.24 6.00 26.12
C ILE A 113 -25.77 5.65 26.35
N ASP A 114 -25.51 4.63 27.16
CA ASP A 114 -24.16 4.06 27.32
C ASP A 114 -23.76 3.44 25.97
N LEU A 115 -22.84 4.10 25.29
CA LEU A 115 -22.25 3.71 24.00
C LEU A 115 -20.79 3.29 24.21
#